data_AF-A0A061QK51-F1
#
_entry.id   AF-A0A061QK51-F1
#
_cell.length_a   1.000
_cell.length_b   1.000
_cell.length_c   1.000
_cell.angle_alpha   90.00
_cell.angle_beta   90.00
_cell.angle_gamma   90.00
#
_symmetry.space_group_name_H-M   'P 1'
#
loop_
_entity.id
_entity.type
_entity.pdbx_description
1 polymer ?
#
loop_
_entity_poly.entity_id
_entity_poly.type
_entity_poly.pdbx_seq_one_letter_code
_entity_poly.pdbx_strand_id
1 'polypeptide(L)'
;MIDFTGTSGRHEGNFNAPKAITRAAVLYVFRCLVGADIPLNDGCLKPLRLIIPEGCLLDPAFPAAVVAGNVETSQAITNALFLATGALAASQGTMNNLTFGNARHQYYETICGGAGAGNGFAGASAVQTHMTNSRMTDVEILEKRLPVRIDSFSIREQKDSQSLWPGGAGALRSILFLEDMEMNLLSGHRTIAPPGLAGGQDGAVGRGRIIRADGEEERLDAVEQASLYAGDRLVIETPGGGGYGRP
;
A
#
# COMPACT_ATOMS: atom_id res chain seq x y z
N MET A 1 -5.28 -11.52 23.05
CA MET A 1 -6.58 -11.65 22.36
C MET A 1 -6.63 -10.57 21.30
N ILE A 2 -7.04 -10.90 20.08
CA ILE A 2 -7.23 -9.96 18.98
C ILE A 2 -8.70 -10.04 18.59
N ASP A 3 -9.42 -8.94 18.80
CA ASP A 3 -10.87 -8.89 18.63
C ASP A 3 -11.25 -7.87 17.55
N PHE A 4 -11.75 -8.37 16.42
CA PHE A 4 -12.25 -7.57 15.30
C PHE A 4 -13.77 -7.31 15.40
N THR A 5 -14.40 -7.55 16.56
CA THR A 5 -15.79 -7.15 16.80
C THR A 5 -15.96 -5.65 16.57
N GLY A 6 -17.01 -5.27 15.83
CA GLY A 6 -17.24 -3.89 15.38
C GLY A 6 -16.68 -3.57 14.00
N THR A 7 -15.98 -4.51 13.34
CA THR A 7 -15.61 -4.35 11.93
C THR A 7 -16.87 -4.20 11.07
N SER A 8 -16.82 -3.27 10.12
CA SER A 8 -17.91 -3.04 9.16
C SER A 8 -18.35 -4.32 8.44
N GLY A 9 -19.61 -4.33 8.01
CA GLY A 9 -20.14 -5.38 7.14
C GLY A 9 -19.38 -5.50 5.82
N ARG A 10 -19.73 -6.51 5.01
CA ARG A 10 -19.19 -6.70 3.66
C ARG A 10 -19.22 -5.39 2.85
N HIS A 11 -18.08 -5.03 2.28
CA HIS A 11 -17.95 -3.94 1.33
C HIS A 11 -18.60 -4.33 -0.02
N GLU A 12 -19.26 -3.38 -0.67
CA GLU A 12 -19.97 -3.64 -1.94
C GLU A 12 -19.01 -3.95 -3.11
N GLY A 13 -17.87 -3.26 -3.14
CA GLY A 13 -16.76 -3.52 -4.08
C GLY A 13 -15.83 -4.67 -3.65
N ASN A 14 -14.58 -4.63 -4.11
CA ASN A 14 -13.64 -5.76 -3.98
C ASN A 14 -12.66 -5.68 -2.78
N PHE A 15 -12.86 -4.74 -1.85
CA PHE A 15 -12.04 -4.55 -0.64
C PHE A 15 -12.29 -5.58 0.47
N ASN A 16 -13.15 -6.57 0.23
CA ASN A 16 -13.35 -7.63 1.20
C ASN A 16 -12.10 -8.51 1.31
N ALA A 17 -11.68 -8.83 2.54
CA ALA A 17 -10.55 -9.70 2.80
C ALA A 17 -11.07 -11.06 3.30
N PRO A 18 -10.75 -12.18 2.63
CA PRO A 18 -11.03 -13.50 3.16
C PRO A 18 -10.38 -13.68 4.54
N LYS A 19 -10.99 -14.45 5.42
CA LYS A 19 -10.48 -14.73 6.77
C LYS A 19 -9.00 -15.14 6.80
N ALA A 20 -8.55 -15.86 5.79
CA ALA A 20 -7.15 -16.26 5.63
C ALA A 20 -6.18 -15.06 5.56
N ILE A 21 -6.57 -13.97 4.88
CA ILE A 21 -5.78 -12.74 4.78
C ILE A 21 -5.66 -12.07 6.16
N THR A 22 -6.77 -11.96 6.91
CA THR A 22 -6.74 -11.39 8.26
C THR A 22 -5.88 -12.22 9.20
N ARG A 23 -5.96 -13.56 9.12
CA ARG A 23 -5.07 -14.47 9.87
C ARG A 23 -3.59 -14.26 9.51
N ALA A 24 -3.28 -14.10 8.22
CA ALA A 24 -1.92 -13.87 7.76
C ALA A 24 -1.36 -12.53 8.25
N ALA A 25 -2.15 -11.45 8.20
CA ALA A 25 -1.76 -10.14 8.72
C ALA A 25 -1.47 -10.20 10.24
N VAL A 26 -2.34 -10.87 11.02
CA VAL A 26 -2.11 -11.11 12.45
C VAL A 26 -0.83 -11.90 12.67
N LEU A 27 -0.64 -13.02 11.95
CA LEU A 27 0.57 -13.83 12.06
C LEU A 27 1.84 -13.00 11.78
N TYR A 28 1.83 -12.20 10.72
CA TYR A 28 2.95 -11.34 10.34
C TYR A 28 3.29 -10.33 11.45
N VAL A 29 2.32 -9.58 11.95
CA VAL A 29 2.53 -8.56 12.99
C VAL A 29 3.14 -9.19 14.24
N PHE A 30 2.52 -10.27 14.74
CA PHE A 30 3.03 -10.91 15.95
C PHE A 30 4.40 -11.57 15.71
N ARG A 31 4.67 -12.09 14.51
CA ARG A 31 6.02 -12.59 14.19
C ARG A 31 7.07 -11.48 14.22
N CYS A 32 6.75 -10.27 13.75
CA CYS A 32 7.64 -9.11 13.85
C CYS A 32 7.90 -8.71 15.31
N LEU A 33 6.90 -8.80 16.18
CA LEU A 33 6.99 -8.36 17.58
C LEU A 33 7.64 -9.38 18.52
N VAL A 34 7.62 -10.68 18.19
CA VAL A 34 8.15 -11.75 19.04
C VAL A 34 9.63 -11.57 19.41
N GLY A 35 10.42 -10.89 18.58
CA GLY A 35 11.82 -10.56 18.88
C GLY A 35 12.74 -11.77 19.07
N ALA A 36 12.28 -12.97 18.70
CA ALA A 36 13.01 -14.22 18.80
C ALA A 36 13.10 -14.91 17.43
N ASP A 37 14.18 -15.65 17.23
CA ASP A 37 14.41 -16.42 16.00
C ASP A 37 13.59 -17.73 16.03
N ILE A 38 12.29 -17.58 15.81
CA ILE A 38 11.36 -18.71 15.67
C ILE A 38 10.94 -18.89 14.20
N PRO A 39 10.78 -20.15 13.72
CA PRO A 39 10.26 -20.39 12.38
C PRO A 39 8.86 -19.81 12.18
N LEU A 40 8.59 -19.29 10.98
CA LEU A 40 7.26 -18.81 10.61
C LEU A 40 6.35 -19.99 10.23
N ASN A 41 5.44 -20.38 11.12
CA ASN A 41 4.44 -21.41 10.88
C ASN A 41 3.16 -21.18 11.74
N ASP A 42 2.13 -22.01 11.56
CA ASP A 42 0.84 -21.90 12.26
C ASP A 42 0.95 -22.07 13.80
N GLY A 43 2.07 -22.62 14.30
CA GLY A 43 2.39 -22.67 15.72
C GLY A 43 2.43 -21.29 16.39
N CYS A 44 2.81 -20.24 15.65
CA CYS A 44 2.81 -18.86 16.13
C CYS A 44 1.40 -18.33 16.43
N LEU A 45 0.35 -18.94 15.87
CA LEU A 45 -1.04 -18.56 16.13
C LEU A 45 -1.67 -19.29 17.32
N LYS A 46 -1.09 -20.42 17.77
CA LYS A 46 -1.62 -21.18 18.91
C LYS A 46 -1.87 -20.35 20.19
N PRO A 47 -0.98 -19.41 20.60
CA PRO A 47 -1.23 -18.58 21.79
C PRO A 47 -2.21 -17.42 21.52
N LEU A 48 -2.61 -17.18 20.27
CA LEU A 48 -3.44 -16.06 19.88
C LEU A 48 -4.90 -16.47 19.73
N ARG A 49 -5.78 -15.87 20.53
CA ARG A 49 -7.23 -15.94 20.31
C ARG A 49 -7.65 -14.83 19.36
N LEU A 50 -8.17 -15.22 18.20
CA LEU A 50 -8.63 -14.32 17.14
C LEU A 50 -10.16 -14.40 17.01
N ILE A 51 -10.83 -13.26 17.14
CA ILE A 51 -12.28 -13.10 16.94
C ILE A 51 -12.48 -12.27 15.67
N ILE A 52 -13.11 -12.86 14.66
CA ILE A 52 -13.52 -12.19 13.42
C ILE A 52 -15.01 -12.47 13.22
N PRO A 53 -15.88 -11.44 13.23
CA PRO A 53 -17.30 -11.63 12.98
C PRO A 53 -17.56 -12.22 11.58
N GLU A 54 -18.48 -13.18 11.49
CA GLU A 54 -18.89 -13.76 10.20
C GLU A 54 -19.63 -12.72 9.34
N GLY A 55 -19.38 -12.71 8.03
CA GLY A 55 -20.05 -11.81 7.08
C GLY A 55 -19.55 -10.37 7.10
N CYS A 56 -18.55 -10.05 7.92
CA CYS A 56 -17.92 -8.73 7.92
C CYS A 56 -16.92 -8.57 6.77
N LEU A 57 -16.33 -7.38 6.64
CA LEU A 57 -15.26 -7.06 5.68
C LEU A 57 -14.11 -8.08 5.68
N LEU A 58 -13.82 -8.69 6.84
CA LEU A 58 -12.68 -9.58 7.09
C LEU A 58 -13.03 -11.07 7.09
N ASP A 59 -14.30 -11.42 6.90
CA ASP A 59 -14.78 -12.79 6.71
C ASP A 59 -16.03 -12.78 5.82
N PRO A 60 -15.91 -12.26 4.57
CA PRO A 60 -17.04 -12.10 3.68
C PRO A 60 -17.54 -13.45 3.19
N ALA A 61 -18.87 -13.62 3.11
CA ALA A 61 -19.45 -14.80 2.48
C ALA A 61 -19.32 -14.74 0.94
N PHE A 62 -19.16 -15.91 0.31
CA PHE A 62 -19.32 -16.04 -1.14
C PHE A 62 -20.71 -15.52 -1.56
N PRO A 63 -20.85 -14.77 -2.68
CA PRO A 63 -19.89 -14.51 -3.75
C PRO A 63 -19.18 -13.14 -3.68
N ALA A 64 -18.88 -12.62 -2.48
CA ALA A 64 -18.21 -11.32 -2.34
C ALA A 64 -16.88 -11.25 -3.15
N ALA A 65 -16.63 -10.10 -3.79
CA ALA A 65 -15.37 -9.85 -4.47
C ALA A 65 -14.26 -9.51 -3.46
N VAL A 66 -13.06 -10.07 -3.68
CA VAL A 66 -11.98 -10.09 -2.66
C VAL A 66 -10.59 -9.63 -3.15
N VAL A 67 -10.49 -9.15 -4.40
CA VAL A 67 -9.19 -8.81 -5.03
C VAL A 67 -8.41 -7.77 -4.22
N ALA A 68 -9.06 -6.70 -3.77
CA ALA A 68 -8.42 -5.65 -2.96
C ALA A 68 -8.19 -6.07 -1.51
N GLY A 69 -8.79 -7.18 -1.07
CA GLY A 69 -8.55 -7.76 0.25
C GLY A 69 -7.08 -8.04 0.53
N ASN A 70 -6.38 -8.64 -0.43
CA ASN A 70 -4.96 -8.98 -0.28
C ASN A 70 -4.03 -7.77 -0.40
N VAL A 71 -4.39 -6.76 -1.17
CA VAL A 71 -3.46 -5.67 -1.54
C VAL A 71 -3.70 -4.37 -0.76
N GLU A 72 -4.93 -4.10 -0.35
CA GLU A 72 -5.29 -2.89 0.41
C GLU A 72 -5.73 -3.21 1.83
N THR A 73 -6.74 -4.07 1.99
CA THR A 73 -7.32 -4.33 3.32
C THR A 73 -6.33 -5.03 4.24
N SER A 74 -5.49 -5.93 3.72
CA SER A 74 -4.41 -6.57 4.48
C SER A 74 -3.40 -5.55 5.04
N GLN A 75 -3.08 -4.50 4.27
CA GLN A 75 -2.20 -3.40 4.68
C GLN A 75 -2.86 -2.58 5.79
N ALA A 76 -4.15 -2.27 5.64
CA ALA A 76 -4.93 -1.57 6.66
C ALA A 76 -5.00 -2.35 7.98
N ILE A 77 -5.26 -3.67 7.94
CA ILE A 77 -5.24 -4.54 9.12
C ILE A 77 -3.86 -4.51 9.78
N THR A 78 -2.80 -4.63 8.99
CA THR A 78 -1.43 -4.67 9.50
C THR A 78 -1.05 -3.36 10.20
N ASN A 79 -1.33 -2.21 9.56
CA ASN A 79 -1.15 -0.90 10.17
C ASN A 79 -1.96 -0.76 11.46
N ALA A 80 -3.25 -1.13 11.45
CA ALA A 80 -4.11 -1.04 12.62
C ALA A 80 -3.57 -1.85 13.81
N LEU A 81 -3.06 -3.05 13.56
CA LEU A 81 -2.48 -3.90 14.61
C LEU A 81 -1.17 -3.31 15.17
N PHE A 82 -0.26 -2.84 14.32
CA PHE A 82 0.97 -2.19 14.80
C PHE A 82 0.69 -0.95 15.62
N LEU A 83 -0.22 -0.09 15.15
CA LEU A 83 -0.67 1.09 15.88
C LEU A 83 -1.28 0.72 17.23
N ALA A 84 -2.14 -0.30 17.26
CA ALA A 84 -2.76 -0.77 18.50
C ALA A 84 -1.73 -1.30 19.52
N THR A 85 -0.62 -1.88 19.05
CA THR A 85 0.49 -2.29 19.93
C THR A 85 1.42 -1.15 20.35
N GLY A 86 1.32 0.02 19.72
CA GLY A 86 2.23 1.14 19.93
C GLY A 86 3.67 0.86 19.46
N ALA A 87 3.87 -0.13 18.58
CA ALA A 87 5.20 -0.56 18.17
C ALA A 87 5.74 0.20 16.94
N LEU A 88 4.84 0.57 16.02
CA LEU A 88 5.19 1.17 14.74
C LEU A 88 4.05 2.09 14.28
N ALA A 89 4.38 3.29 13.79
CA ALA A 89 3.45 4.14 13.08
C ALA A 89 2.99 3.49 11.76
N ALA A 90 1.95 4.01 11.12
CA ALA A 90 1.48 3.43 9.87
C ALA A 90 2.51 3.60 8.75
N SER A 91 2.81 2.53 8.03
CA SER A 91 3.45 2.63 6.72
C SER A 91 2.43 3.09 5.67
N GLN A 92 2.85 3.27 4.42
CA GLN A 92 2.02 3.72 3.28
C GLN A 92 0.63 3.07 3.17
N GLY A 93 0.44 1.86 3.71
CA GLY A 93 -0.88 1.25 3.90
C GLY A 93 -1.59 0.81 2.62
N THR A 94 -0.84 0.71 1.53
CA THR A 94 -1.30 0.31 0.20
C THR A 94 -0.16 -0.36 -0.55
N MET A 95 -0.47 -1.26 -1.48
CA MET A 95 0.53 -1.79 -2.41
C MET A 95 0.72 -0.90 -3.65
N ASN A 96 -0.11 0.14 -3.83
CA ASN A 96 -0.19 0.96 -5.05
C ASN A 96 -0.20 0.07 -6.29
N ASN A 97 -1.23 -0.78 -6.38
CA ASN A 97 -1.31 -1.81 -7.38
C ASN A 97 -1.66 -1.19 -8.73
N LEU A 98 -0.69 -1.16 -9.64
CA LEU A 98 -0.82 -0.64 -10.97
C LEU A 98 -0.81 -1.81 -11.95
N THR A 99 -1.84 -1.88 -12.77
CA THR A 99 -1.85 -2.73 -13.95
C THR A 99 -2.09 -1.88 -15.18
N PHE A 100 -1.47 -2.27 -16.28
CA PHE A 100 -1.81 -1.69 -17.57
C PHE A 100 -1.57 -2.70 -18.69
N GLY A 101 -2.22 -2.48 -19.83
CA GLY A 101 -2.04 -3.34 -20.98
C GLY A 101 -2.97 -3.02 -22.13
N ASN A 102 -2.85 -3.83 -23.17
CA ASN A 102 -3.70 -3.82 -24.34
C ASN A 102 -3.86 -5.27 -24.85
N ALA A 103 -4.34 -5.47 -26.08
CA ALA A 103 -4.52 -6.81 -26.63
C ALA A 103 -3.22 -7.65 -26.74
N ARG A 104 -2.04 -7.01 -26.65
CA ARG A 104 -0.73 -7.64 -26.85
C ARG A 104 0.13 -7.65 -25.59
N HIS A 105 -0.05 -6.68 -24.70
CA HIS A 105 0.80 -6.45 -23.54
C HIS A 105 -0.02 -6.47 -22.26
N GLN A 106 0.57 -7.02 -21.20
CA GLN A 106 0.00 -6.96 -19.86
C GLN A 106 1.11 -6.79 -18.84
N TYR A 107 0.94 -5.85 -17.93
CA TYR A 107 1.88 -5.57 -16.86
C TYR A 107 1.16 -5.36 -15.53
N TYR A 108 1.83 -5.75 -14.46
CA TYR A 108 1.38 -5.62 -13.08
C TYR A 108 2.57 -5.22 -12.22
N GLU A 109 2.40 -4.20 -11.40
CA GLU A 109 3.40 -3.72 -10.45
C GLU A 109 2.77 -3.24 -9.17
N THR A 110 3.47 -3.46 -8.05
CA THR A 110 3.21 -2.80 -6.78
C THR A 110 4.26 -1.71 -6.58
N ILE A 111 3.85 -0.46 -6.36
CA ILE A 111 4.79 0.67 -6.23
C ILE A 111 5.08 0.92 -4.74
N CYS A 112 6.36 1.00 -4.40
CA CYS A 112 6.84 1.21 -3.03
C CYS A 112 6.45 2.59 -2.49
N GLY A 113 6.58 2.77 -1.17
CA GLY A 113 6.27 4.03 -0.50
C GLY A 113 6.98 4.15 0.84
N GLY A 114 6.47 4.99 1.72
CA GLY A 114 7.09 5.25 3.02
C GLY A 114 6.77 4.17 4.06
N ALA A 115 7.77 3.75 4.82
CA ALA A 115 7.59 2.95 6.03
C ALA A 115 7.30 3.84 7.25
N GLY A 116 6.51 3.33 8.19
CA GLY A 116 6.26 4.00 9.46
C GLY A 116 7.50 4.05 10.35
N ALA A 117 7.63 5.10 11.16
CA ALA A 117 8.65 5.21 12.20
C ALA A 117 8.26 4.48 13.49
N GLY A 118 9.21 4.28 14.39
CA GLY A 118 8.96 3.70 15.71
C GLY A 118 9.88 4.27 16.78
N ASN A 119 9.79 3.72 17.98
CA ASN A 119 10.58 4.19 19.11
C ASN A 119 12.08 3.92 18.89
N GLY A 120 12.84 4.95 18.55
CA GLY A 120 14.29 4.85 18.34
C GLY A 120 14.72 4.71 16.88
N PHE A 121 13.79 4.80 15.91
CA PHE A 121 14.14 4.67 14.49
C PHE A 121 13.18 5.41 13.55
N ALA A 122 13.75 6.00 12.51
CA ALA A 122 13.02 6.60 11.39
C ALA A 122 12.48 5.53 10.43
N GLY A 123 11.41 5.87 9.71
CA GLY A 123 10.88 5.06 8.63
C GLY A 123 11.77 5.11 7.37
N ALA A 124 11.92 3.98 6.71
CA ALA A 124 12.63 3.90 5.42
C ALA A 124 11.77 4.47 4.27
N SER A 125 12.41 5.21 3.36
CA SER A 125 11.77 5.83 2.19
C SER A 125 11.74 4.89 0.98
N ALA A 126 10.65 4.94 0.21
CA ALA A 126 10.47 4.21 -1.05
C ALA A 126 10.80 2.70 -0.97
N VAL A 127 10.31 2.02 0.07
CA VAL A 127 10.45 0.57 0.26
C VAL A 127 9.10 -0.14 0.19
N GLN A 128 9.13 -1.43 -0.17
CA GLN A 128 7.97 -2.29 0.00
C GLN A 128 7.75 -2.57 1.48
N THR A 129 6.50 -2.46 1.93
CA THR A 129 6.15 -2.58 3.34
C THR A 129 5.12 -3.67 3.56
N HIS A 130 5.27 -4.36 4.69
CA HIS A 130 4.29 -5.32 5.22
C HIS A 130 3.88 -6.41 4.23
N MET A 131 2.65 -6.34 3.71
CA MET A 131 2.03 -7.39 2.91
C MET A 131 2.58 -7.45 1.49
N THR A 132 3.52 -6.57 1.14
CA THR A 132 4.21 -6.57 -0.16
C THR A 132 5.54 -7.32 -0.08
N ASN A 133 5.69 -8.40 -0.86
CA ASN A 133 6.94 -9.18 -0.95
C ASN A 133 7.58 -9.18 -2.35
N SER A 134 7.15 -8.29 -3.24
CA SER A 134 7.64 -8.18 -4.60
C SER A 134 8.95 -7.40 -4.66
N ARG A 135 9.79 -7.75 -5.63
CA ARG A 135 10.85 -6.86 -6.11
C ARG A 135 10.29 -6.02 -7.25
N MET A 136 10.78 -4.79 -7.39
CA MET A 136 10.45 -3.97 -8.54
C MET A 136 11.12 -4.52 -9.80
N THR A 137 10.45 -4.36 -10.94
CA THR A 137 11.02 -4.65 -12.26
C THR A 137 12.06 -3.58 -12.61
N ASP A 138 13.24 -3.99 -13.05
CA ASP A 138 14.27 -3.06 -13.52
C ASP A 138 13.74 -2.21 -14.69
N VAL A 139 14.05 -0.91 -14.67
CA VAL A 139 13.59 0.05 -15.68
C VAL A 139 13.99 -0.40 -17.08
N GLU A 140 15.24 -0.82 -17.28
CA GLU A 140 15.73 -1.29 -18.58
C GLU A 140 14.96 -2.51 -19.11
N ILE A 141 14.57 -3.42 -18.20
CA ILE A 141 13.80 -4.61 -18.57
C ILE A 141 12.36 -4.23 -18.92
N LEU A 142 11.78 -3.28 -18.19
CA LEU A 142 10.43 -2.78 -18.44
C LEU A 142 10.34 -2.13 -19.82
N GLU A 143 11.20 -1.15 -20.10
CA GLU A 143 11.21 -0.40 -21.36
C GLU A 143 11.58 -1.28 -22.57
N LYS A 144 12.38 -2.32 -22.36
CA LYS A 144 12.72 -3.27 -23.43
C LYS A 144 11.54 -4.18 -23.80
N ARG A 145 10.67 -4.49 -22.85
CA ARG A 145 9.60 -5.49 -23.02
C ARG A 145 8.23 -4.88 -23.27
N LEU A 146 8.01 -3.63 -22.89
CA LEU A 146 6.73 -2.95 -22.99
C LEU A 146 6.94 -1.60 -23.70
N PRO A 147 5.96 -1.14 -24.48
CA PRO A 147 6.03 0.14 -25.17
C PRO A 147 5.71 1.29 -24.18
N VAL A 148 6.59 1.45 -23.20
CA VAL A 148 6.56 2.51 -22.19
C VAL A 148 7.98 3.02 -21.95
N ARG A 149 8.10 4.25 -21.45
CA ARG A 149 9.36 4.82 -20.96
C ARG A 149 9.18 5.32 -19.54
N ILE A 150 10.18 5.11 -18.70
CA ILE A 150 10.21 5.64 -17.34
C ILE A 150 10.91 7.00 -17.35
N ASP A 151 10.10 8.05 -17.24
CA ASP A 151 10.64 9.41 -17.16
C ASP A 151 11.24 9.69 -15.78
N SER A 152 10.66 9.11 -14.72
CA SER A 152 11.17 9.28 -13.36
C SER A 152 10.79 8.10 -12.48
N PHE A 153 11.76 7.70 -11.64
CA PHE A 153 11.49 6.89 -10.47
C PHE A 153 12.41 7.34 -9.33
N SER A 154 11.85 8.04 -8.35
CA SER A 154 12.62 8.70 -7.31
C SER A 154 11.89 8.70 -5.97
N ILE A 155 12.63 9.01 -4.90
CA ILE A 155 12.04 9.28 -3.59
C ILE A 155 11.33 10.64 -3.67
N ARG A 156 10.10 10.72 -3.18
CA ARG A 156 9.36 11.99 -3.12
C ARG A 156 10.06 12.97 -2.20
N GLU A 157 10.05 14.23 -2.57
CA GLU A 157 10.43 15.29 -1.65
C GLU A 157 9.46 15.29 -0.46
N GLN A 158 10.01 15.27 0.74
CA GLN A 158 9.26 15.29 1.99
C GLN A 158 9.63 16.55 2.75
N LYS A 159 8.61 17.27 3.22
CA LYS A 159 8.81 18.40 4.13
C LYS A 159 9.37 17.90 5.46
N ASP A 160 10.08 18.76 6.17
CA ASP A 160 10.59 18.44 7.50
C ASP A 160 9.48 17.92 8.41
N SER A 161 9.72 16.74 8.98
CA SER A 161 8.78 16.05 9.85
C SER A 161 8.75 16.71 11.22
N GLN A 162 7.55 17.02 11.71
CA GLN A 162 7.31 17.43 13.09
C GLN A 162 7.17 16.20 14.00
N SER A 163 8.19 15.32 13.97
CA SER A 163 8.25 14.10 14.80
C SER A 163 9.67 13.88 15.30
N LEU A 164 9.82 13.26 16.48
CA LEU A 164 11.13 12.84 16.99
C LEU A 164 11.84 11.88 16.02
N TRP A 165 11.08 10.91 15.49
CA TRP A 165 11.52 10.03 14.42
C TRP A 165 10.63 10.21 13.19
N PRO A 166 11.18 10.65 12.04
CA PRO A 166 10.38 10.87 10.84
C PRO A 166 9.94 9.55 10.21
N GLY A 167 8.72 9.53 9.68
CA GLY A 167 8.28 8.46 8.77
C GLY A 167 8.94 8.60 7.39
N GLY A 168 9.04 7.49 6.66
CA GLY A 168 9.71 7.46 5.37
C GLY A 168 8.93 8.20 4.27
N ALA A 169 9.65 8.70 3.28
CA ALA A 169 9.05 9.34 2.11
C ALA A 169 8.44 8.30 1.15
N GLY A 170 7.38 8.69 0.46
CA GLY A 170 6.85 7.91 -0.66
C GLY A 170 7.79 7.93 -1.88
N ALA A 171 7.33 7.36 -2.97
CA ALA A 171 8.02 7.33 -4.26
C ALA A 171 7.23 8.10 -5.33
N LEU A 172 7.95 8.72 -6.27
CA LEU A 172 7.43 9.30 -7.50
C LEU A 172 7.73 8.32 -8.63
N ARG A 173 6.69 7.86 -9.33
CA ARG A 173 6.79 6.98 -10.48
C ARG A 173 6.11 7.66 -11.67
N SER A 174 6.86 7.90 -12.74
CA SER A 174 6.36 8.55 -13.96
C SER A 174 6.63 7.67 -15.17
N ILE A 175 5.56 7.30 -15.88
CA ILE A 175 5.57 6.36 -17.00
C ILE A 175 4.95 7.05 -18.22
N LEU A 176 5.73 7.25 -19.27
CA LEU A 176 5.26 7.67 -20.59
C LEU A 176 4.82 6.45 -21.39
N PHE A 177 3.63 6.50 -21.97
CA PHE A 177 3.07 5.42 -22.78
C PHE A 177 3.38 5.67 -24.26
N LEU A 178 3.84 4.63 -24.96
CA LEU A 178 4.22 4.71 -26.38
C LEU A 178 3.21 3.99 -27.30
N GLU A 179 2.25 3.31 -26.70
CA GLU A 179 1.08 2.71 -27.36
C GLU A 179 -0.16 2.96 -26.48
N ASP A 180 -1.32 2.90 -27.11
CA ASP A 180 -2.60 2.99 -26.40
C ASP A 180 -2.78 1.77 -25.47
N MET A 181 -3.20 2.04 -24.24
CA MET A 181 -3.38 1.06 -23.18
C MET A 181 -4.54 1.43 -22.26
N GLU A 182 -5.06 0.41 -21.58
CA GLU A 182 -5.94 0.58 -20.43
C GLU A 182 -5.12 0.39 -19.15
N MET A 183 -5.30 1.27 -18.18
CA MET A 183 -4.73 1.12 -16.83
C MET A 183 -5.79 0.85 -15.79
N ASN A 184 -5.45 0.09 -14.76
CA ASN A 184 -6.20 0.02 -13.50
C ASN A 184 -5.25 0.33 -12.35
N LEU A 185 -5.68 1.26 -11.49
CA LEU A 185 -5.01 1.62 -10.26
C LEU A 185 -5.89 1.22 -9.10
N LEU A 186 -5.33 0.41 -8.20
CA LEU A 186 -5.95 0.08 -6.93
C LEU A 186 -4.98 0.51 -5.83
N SER A 187 -5.37 1.53 -5.08
CA SER A 187 -4.53 2.12 -4.05
C SER A 187 -5.33 2.71 -2.88
N GLY A 188 -4.62 2.97 -1.79
CA GLY A 188 -5.15 3.57 -0.56
C GLY A 188 -4.50 4.91 -0.23
N HIS A 189 -4.90 5.49 0.92
CA HIS A 189 -4.28 6.68 1.51
C HIS A 189 -4.15 7.89 0.56
N ARG A 190 -5.16 8.12 -0.30
CA ARG A 190 -5.28 9.32 -1.15
C ARG A 190 -6.03 10.47 -0.46
N THR A 191 -6.85 10.16 0.54
CA THR A 191 -7.64 11.12 1.32
C THR A 191 -7.24 11.12 2.78
N ILE A 192 -7.14 9.94 3.39
CA ILE A 192 -6.72 9.78 4.79
C ILE A 192 -5.23 9.47 4.82
N ALA A 193 -4.47 10.30 5.52
CA ALA A 193 -3.03 10.11 5.69
C ALA A 193 -2.70 8.85 6.50
N PRO A 194 -1.56 8.18 6.24
CA PRO A 194 -1.04 7.14 7.13
C PRO A 194 -0.73 7.73 8.51
N PRO A 195 -1.39 7.30 9.60
CA PRO A 195 -1.27 7.97 10.88
C PRO A 195 0.10 7.81 11.54
N GLY A 196 0.55 8.88 12.19
CA GLY A 196 1.68 8.86 13.10
C GLY A 196 1.36 8.13 14.40
N LEU A 197 2.37 7.98 15.25
CA LEU A 197 2.26 7.29 16.53
C LEU A 197 2.91 8.09 17.67
N ALA A 198 2.38 7.95 18.89
CA ALA A 198 2.89 8.62 20.08
C ALA A 198 3.04 10.15 19.93
N GLY A 199 2.15 10.77 19.14
CA GLY A 199 2.17 12.21 18.85
C GLY A 199 3.08 12.63 17.68
N GLY A 200 3.64 11.67 16.93
CA GLY A 200 4.31 11.93 15.66
C GLY A 200 3.34 12.34 14.56
N GLN A 201 3.86 13.01 13.53
CA GLN A 201 3.11 13.53 12.39
C GLN A 201 2.64 12.40 11.46
N ASP A 202 1.46 12.57 10.87
CA ASP A 202 0.96 11.68 9.83
C ASP A 202 1.81 11.77 8.54
N GLY A 203 1.88 10.67 7.81
CA GLY A 203 2.55 10.61 6.50
C GLY A 203 1.82 11.41 5.42
N ALA A 204 2.52 11.73 4.33
CA ALA A 204 1.86 12.37 3.19
C ALA A 204 0.89 11.40 2.48
N VAL A 205 -0.27 11.91 2.07
CA VAL A 205 -1.17 11.16 1.18
C VAL A 205 -0.53 10.93 -0.20
N GLY A 206 -0.93 9.84 -0.85
CA GLY A 206 -0.57 9.59 -2.23
C GLY A 206 -1.39 10.46 -3.20
N ARG A 207 -0.89 10.65 -4.42
CA ARG A 207 -1.58 11.30 -5.55
C ARG A 207 -1.35 10.53 -6.85
N GLY A 208 -2.32 10.56 -7.76
CA GLY A 208 -2.21 10.01 -9.10
C GLY A 208 -2.72 11.03 -10.10
N ARG A 209 -2.09 11.12 -11.27
CA ARG A 209 -2.55 11.94 -12.38
C ARG A 209 -2.08 11.38 -13.72
N ILE A 210 -2.83 11.69 -14.77
CA ILE A 210 -2.44 11.51 -16.16
C ILE A 210 -2.12 12.90 -16.70
N ILE A 211 -0.95 13.04 -17.32
CA ILE A 211 -0.59 14.22 -18.10
C ILE A 211 -0.75 13.82 -19.56
N ARG A 212 -1.76 14.37 -20.22
CA ARG A 212 -2.07 14.13 -21.63
C ARG A 212 -0.97 14.67 -22.53
N ALA A 213 -0.89 14.14 -23.75
CA ALA A 213 0.11 14.56 -24.73
C ALA A 213 0.06 16.08 -25.07
N ASP A 214 -1.10 16.72 -24.94
CA ASP A 214 -1.30 18.16 -25.12
C ASP A 214 -0.97 19.00 -23.87
N GLY A 215 -0.67 18.34 -22.74
CA GLY A 215 -0.34 18.95 -21.47
C GLY A 215 -1.51 19.08 -20.49
N GLU A 216 -2.72 18.65 -20.83
CA GLU A 216 -3.82 18.59 -19.87
C GLU A 216 -3.50 17.62 -18.73
N GLU A 217 -3.84 17.99 -17.48
CA GLU A 217 -3.68 17.12 -16.32
C GLU A 217 -5.03 16.62 -15.80
N GLU A 218 -5.17 15.31 -15.73
CA GLU A 218 -6.34 14.64 -15.15
C GLU A 218 -5.95 13.97 -13.84
N ARG A 219 -6.66 14.28 -12.76
CA ARG A 219 -6.43 13.65 -11.46
C ARG A 219 -7.08 12.27 -11.42
N LEU A 220 -6.35 11.30 -10.87
CA LEU A 220 -6.87 9.96 -10.61
C LEU A 220 -7.36 9.83 -9.16
N ASP A 221 -8.46 9.10 -8.98
CA ASP A 221 -8.91 8.65 -7.67
C ASP A 221 -8.08 7.45 -7.17
N ALA A 222 -8.38 6.99 -5.95
CA ALA A 222 -7.64 5.91 -5.32
C ALA A 222 -7.82 4.55 -6.02
N VAL A 223 -9.02 4.35 -6.58
CA VAL A 223 -9.42 3.17 -7.34
C VAL A 223 -9.95 3.67 -8.66
N GLU A 224 -9.21 3.44 -9.74
CA GLU A 224 -9.48 4.12 -11.01
C GLU A 224 -9.15 3.21 -12.20
N GLN A 225 -9.93 3.37 -13.27
CA GLN A 225 -9.64 2.80 -14.58
C GLN A 225 -9.58 3.93 -15.61
N ALA A 226 -8.56 3.94 -16.46
CA ALA A 226 -8.42 4.98 -17.48
C ALA A 226 -7.74 4.47 -18.75
N SER A 227 -8.14 5.04 -19.88
CA SER A 227 -7.41 4.91 -21.15
C SER A 227 -6.21 5.86 -21.15
N LEU A 228 -5.06 5.32 -21.53
CA LEU A 228 -3.82 6.04 -21.77
C LEU A 228 -3.49 5.94 -23.24
N TYR A 229 -3.31 7.09 -23.89
CA TYR A 229 -2.96 7.14 -25.31
C TYR A 229 -1.45 7.28 -25.48
N ALA A 230 -0.95 6.90 -26.66
CA ALA A 230 0.45 7.13 -26.98
C ALA A 230 0.83 8.62 -26.82
N GLY A 231 1.85 8.89 -26.00
CA GLY A 231 2.27 10.23 -25.61
C GLY A 231 1.80 10.68 -24.22
N ASP A 232 0.81 9.99 -23.63
CA ASP A 232 0.34 10.28 -22.28
C ASP A 232 1.33 9.80 -21.22
N ARG A 233 1.36 10.49 -20.08
CA ARG A 233 2.21 10.16 -18.95
C ARG A 233 1.38 9.91 -17.70
N LEU A 234 1.49 8.71 -17.15
CA LEU A 234 0.96 8.37 -15.84
C LEU A 234 1.98 8.76 -14.75
N VAL A 235 1.55 9.59 -13.80
CA VAL A 235 2.36 9.98 -12.63
C VAL A 235 1.70 9.52 -11.35
N ILE A 236 2.40 8.69 -10.59
CA ILE A 236 1.98 8.18 -9.29
C ILE A 236 2.96 8.65 -8.23
N GLU A 237 2.44 9.36 -7.26
CA GLU A 237 3.11 9.72 -6.02
C GLU A 237 2.55 8.84 -4.90
N THR A 238 3.32 7.90 -4.38
CA THR A 238 2.84 6.97 -3.35
C THR A 238 2.83 7.61 -1.96
N PRO A 239 2.01 7.12 -1.01
CA PRO A 239 1.96 7.67 0.34
C PRO A 239 3.30 7.54 1.08
N GLY A 240 3.53 8.44 2.04
CA GLY A 240 4.62 8.32 3.01
C GLY A 240 4.26 7.40 4.18
N GLY A 241 5.15 7.28 5.16
CA GLY A 241 4.87 6.67 6.46
C GLY A 241 4.63 7.72 7.54
N GLY A 242 3.89 7.36 8.59
CA GLY A 242 3.72 8.16 9.79
C GLY A 242 5.01 8.24 10.62
N GLY A 243 5.23 9.38 11.27
CA GLY A 243 6.31 9.61 12.22
C GLY A 243 5.98 9.12 13.62
N TYR A 244 6.98 9.15 14.50
CA TYR A 244 6.87 8.71 15.89
C TYR A 244 7.37 9.79 16.85
N GLY A 245 6.58 10.04 17.90
CA GLY A 245 6.94 10.93 19.00
C GLY A 245 6.85 12.43 18.66
N ARG A 246 6.64 13.26 19.68
CA ARG A 246 6.71 14.73 19.55
C ARG A 246 8.18 15.16 19.40
N PRO A 247 8.48 16.22 18.62
CA PRO A 247 9.83 16.78 18.48
C PRO A 247 10.50 17.11 19.82
#